data_AF-A0A5P8WAS7-F1
#
_entry.id   AF-A0A5P8WAS7-F1
#
_cell.length_a   1.000
_cell.length_b   1.000
_cell.length_c   1.000
_cell.angle_alpha   90.00
_cell.angle_beta   90.00
_cell.angle_gamma   90.00
#
_symmetry.space_group_name_H-M   'P 1'
#
loop_
_entity.id
_entity.type
_entity.pdbx_description
1 polymer ?
#
loop_
_entity_poly.entity_id
_entity_poly.type
_entity_poly.pdbx_seq_one_letter_code
_entity_poly.pdbx_strand_id
1 'polypeptide(L)' 'MDTDAELSNSWWVRVKYYAQLAIERFEYGVESVKELLRTLTSDERWGVILEFEDVDADKFAQLVLDAPHWTEWMA' A
#
# COMPACT_ATOMS: atom_id res chain seq x y z
N MET A 1 9.53 23.89 16.06
CA MET A 1 9.63 23.70 14.61
C MET A 1 10.38 22.39 14.45
N ASP A 2 9.64 21.29 14.37
CA ASP A 2 10.13 19.88 14.24
C ASP A 2 8.95 18.89 14.07
N THR A 3 7.72 19.34 14.35
CA THR A 3 6.49 18.53 14.28
C THR A 3 6.24 17.91 12.91
N ASP A 4 6.59 18.59 11.81
CA ASP A 4 6.39 18.07 10.45
C ASP A 4 7.32 16.87 10.13
N ALA A 5 8.54 16.86 10.67
CA ALA A 5 9.49 15.76 10.48
C ALA A 5 9.10 14.52 11.29
N GLU A 6 8.59 14.71 12.51
CA GLU A 6 8.07 13.61 13.33
C GLU A 6 6.78 13.01 12.75
N LEU A 7 5.87 13.85 12.24
CA LEU A 7 4.66 13.40 11.55
C LEU A 7 5.00 12.63 10.27
N SER A 8 5.93 13.13 9.46
CA SER A 8 6.41 12.45 8.25
C SER A 8 7.05 11.09 8.56
N ASN A 9 7.88 11.01 9.62
CA ASN A 9 8.44 9.73 10.07
C ASN A 9 7.37 8.75 10.53
N SER A 10 6.37 9.21 11.30
CA SER A 10 5.28 8.34 11.78
C SER A 10 4.41 7.81 10.63
N TRP A 11 4.14 8.67 9.64
CA TRP A 11 3.40 8.30 8.44
C TRP A 11 4.17 7.26 7.62
N TRP A 12 5.47 7.47 7.41
CA TRP A 12 6.29 6.55 6.62
C TRP A 12 6.47 5.18 7.28
N VAL A 13 6.64 5.14 8.60
CA VAL A 13 6.65 3.87 9.36
C VAL A 13 5.34 3.11 9.17
N ARG A 14 4.21 3.82 9.16
CA ARG A 14 2.88 3.23 8.97
C ARG A 14 2.70 2.71 7.55
N VAL A 15 3.12 3.47 6.54
CA VAL A 15 3.13 3.05 5.12
C VAL A 15 3.91 1.74 4.95
N LYS A 16 5.13 1.67 5.48
CA LYS A 16 5.98 0.46 5.40
C LYS A 16 5.33 -0.76 6.03
N TYR A 17 4.72 -0.59 7.20
CA TYR A 17 3.99 -1.65 7.86
C TYR A 17 2.83 -2.18 7.01
N TYR A 18 2.03 -1.29 6.43
CA TYR A 18 0.89 -1.69 5.61
C TYR A 18 1.30 -2.22 4.23
N ALA A 19 2.43 -1.79 3.67
CA ALA A 19 3.00 -2.37 2.45
C ALA A 19 3.38 -3.83 2.65
N GLN A 20 4.08 -4.13 3.76
CA GLN A 20 4.39 -5.51 4.12
C GLN A 20 3.11 -6.36 4.29
N LEU A 21 2.10 -5.82 4.98
CA LEU A 21 0.80 -6.49 5.09
C LEU A 21 0.10 -6.67 3.75
N ALA A 22 0.19 -5.71 2.82
CA ALA A 22 -0.41 -5.82 1.49
C ALA A 22 0.24 -6.95 0.69
N ILE A 23 1.57 -7.07 0.75
CA ILE A 23 2.33 -8.17 0.13
C ILE A 23 1.89 -9.53 0.70
N GLU A 24 1.74 -9.63 2.03
CA GLU A 24 1.25 -10.86 2.68
C GLU A 24 -0.20 -11.16 2.34
N ARG A 25 -1.05 -10.13 2.24
CA ARG A 25 -2.47 -10.26 1.88
C ARG A 25 -2.67 -10.69 0.43
N PHE A 26 -1.73 -10.35 -0.44
CA PHE A 26 -1.79 -10.72 -1.86
C PHE A 26 -1.75 -12.24 -2.06
N GLU A 27 -1.12 -13.00 -1.15
CA GLU A 27 -1.15 -14.48 -1.15
C GLU A 27 -2.58 -15.04 -1.01
N TYR A 28 -3.50 -14.24 -0.45
CA TYR A 28 -4.92 -14.57 -0.29
C TYR A 28 -5.79 -13.90 -1.37
N GLY A 29 -5.18 -13.36 -2.41
CA GLY A 29 -5.83 -12.74 -3.56
C GLY A 29 -6.04 -11.23 -3.45
N VAL A 30 -6.28 -10.61 -4.60
CA VAL A 30 -6.40 -9.16 -4.77
C VAL A 30 -7.45 -8.52 -3.87
N GLU A 31 -8.61 -9.15 -3.67
CA GLU A 31 -9.69 -8.57 -2.86
C GLU A 31 -9.24 -8.38 -1.39
N SER A 32 -8.38 -9.27 -0.89
CA SER A 32 -7.79 -9.13 0.45
C SER A 32 -6.90 -7.88 0.57
N VAL A 33 -6.18 -7.53 -0.51
CA VAL A 33 -5.38 -6.30 -0.58
C VAL A 33 -6.28 -5.08 -0.65
N LYS A 34 -7.32 -5.13 -1.48
CA LYS A 34 -8.30 -4.03 -1.60
C LYS A 34 -9.00 -3.74 -0.27
N GLU A 35 -9.46 -4.76 0.44
CA GLU A 35 -10.08 -4.61 1.77
C GLU A 35 -9.11 -4.01 2.79
N LEU A 36 -7.83 -4.39 2.77
CA LEU A 36 -6.81 -3.74 3.60
C LEU A 36 -6.71 -2.25 3.28
N LEU A 37 -6.58 -1.88 2.01
CA LEU A 37 -6.41 -0.50 1.57
C LEU A 37 -7.62 0.37 1.93
N ARG A 38 -8.85 -0.17 1.90
CA ARG A 38 -10.07 0.54 2.31
C ARG A 38 -10.04 1.04 3.76
N THR A 39 -9.21 0.46 4.62
CA THR A 39 -9.02 0.92 6.02
C THR A 39 -8.11 2.14 6.16
N LEU A 40 -7.44 2.53 5.08
CA LEU A 40 -6.44 3.59 5.05
C LEU A 40 -6.98 4.88 4.43
N THR A 41 -6.32 5.99 4.75
CA THR A 41 -6.52 7.28 4.06
C THR A 41 -5.98 7.21 2.63
N SER A 42 -6.45 8.09 1.74
CA SER A 42 -6.01 8.11 0.34
C SER A 42 -4.48 8.25 0.21
N ASP A 43 -3.86 9.14 0.98
CA ASP A 43 -2.41 9.33 1.00
C ASP A 43 -1.66 8.06 1.43
N GLU A 44 -2.14 7.39 2.48
CA GLU A 44 -1.55 6.13 2.94
C GLU A 44 -1.70 5.01 1.90
N ARG A 45 -2.83 4.94 1.17
CA ARG A 45 -3.01 3.93 0.10
C ARG A 45 -1.97 4.10 -0.99
N TRP A 46 -1.74 5.34 -1.43
CA TRP A 46 -0.69 5.64 -2.40
C TRP A 46 0.69 5.28 -1.88
N GLY A 47 1.01 5.69 -0.65
CA GLY A 47 2.29 5.33 -0.03
C GLY A 47 2.49 3.81 0.04
N VAL A 48 1.47 3.06 0.43
CA VAL A 48 1.49 1.60 0.55
C VAL A 48 1.72 0.92 -0.79
N ILE A 49 1.04 1.35 -1.85
CA ILE A 49 1.22 0.77 -3.18
C ILE A 49 2.62 1.08 -3.73
N LEU A 50 3.13 2.29 -3.55
CA LEU A 50 4.48 2.66 -3.98
C LEU A 50 5.56 1.85 -3.23
N GLU A 51 5.42 1.69 -1.92
CA GLU A 51 6.35 0.88 -1.13
C GLU A 51 6.20 -0.62 -1.44
N PHE A 52 4.99 -1.11 -1.75
CA PHE A 52 4.80 -2.48 -2.24
C PHE A 52 5.64 -2.68 -3.51
N GLU A 53 5.47 -1.83 -4.52
CA GLU A 53 6.25 -1.90 -5.77
C GLU A 53 7.77 -1.89 -5.52
N ASP A 54 8.26 -1.06 -4.60
CA ASP A 54 9.69 -0.97 -4.26
C ASP A 54 10.21 -2.24 -3.55
N VAL A 55 9.41 -2.85 -2.68
CA VAL A 55 9.80 -4.02 -1.89
C VAL A 55 9.68 -5.33 -2.70
N ASP A 56 8.62 -5.48 -3.51
CA ASP A 56 8.34 -6.70 -4.28
C ASP A 56 7.68 -6.37 -5.62
N ALA A 57 8.50 -5.90 -6.56
CA ALA A 57 8.08 -5.50 -7.90
C ALA A 57 7.41 -6.63 -8.70
N ASP A 58 7.84 -7.89 -8.51
CA ASP A 58 7.28 -9.04 -9.23
C ASP A 58 5.84 -9.33 -8.77
N LYS A 59 5.60 -9.34 -7.45
CA LYS A 59 4.23 -9.46 -6.93
C LYS A 59 3.38 -8.26 -7.26
N PHE A 60 3.95 -7.06 -7.25
CA PHE A 60 3.21 -5.87 -7.69
C PHE A 60 2.79 -5.98 -9.15
N ALA A 61 3.68 -6.42 -10.05
CA ALA A 61 3.34 -6.67 -11.45
C ALA A 61 2.20 -7.69 -11.58
N GLN A 62 2.21 -8.76 -10.77
CA GLN A 62 1.11 -9.73 -10.72
C GLN A 62 -0.20 -9.10 -10.23
N LEU A 63 -0.16 -8.25 -9.20
CA LEU A 63 -1.33 -7.49 -8.73
C LEU A 63 -1.91 -6.61 -9.83
N VAL A 64 -1.06 -5.92 -10.60
CA VAL A 64 -1.50 -5.07 -11.72
C VAL A 64 -2.15 -5.90 -12.83
N LEU A 65 -1.62 -7.09 -13.11
CA LEU A 65 -2.22 -8.02 -14.07
C LEU A 65 -3.58 -8.54 -13.61
N ASP A 66 -3.69 -8.91 -12.33
CA ASP A 66 -4.91 -9.50 -11.75
C ASP A 66 -5.99 -8.45 -11.47
N ALA A 67 -5.61 -7.19 -11.26
CA ALA A 67 -6.51 -6.05 -11.16
C ALA A 67 -6.00 -4.83 -11.94
N PRO A 68 -6.28 -4.77 -13.26
CA PRO A 68 -5.88 -3.64 -14.11
C PRO A 68 -6.45 -2.28 -13.67
N HIS A 69 -7.52 -2.29 -12.88
CA HIS A 69 -8.22 -1.11 -12.37
C HIS A 69 -7.92 -0.81 -10.90
N TRP A 70 -6.80 -1.31 -10.35
CA TRP A 70 -6.41 -1.13 -8.95
C TRP A 70 -6.34 0.35 -8.53
N THR A 71 -6.05 1.26 -9.46
CA THR A 71 -5.98 2.71 -9.21
C THR A 71 -7.31 3.30 -8.76
N GLU A 72 -8.45 2.67 -9.10
CA GLU A 72 -9.77 3.08 -8.61
C GLU A 72 -9.91 2.93 -7.09
N TRP A 73 -9.06 2.12 -6.44
CA TRP A 73 -9.09 1.92 -4.99
C TRP A 73 -8.40 3.05 -4.22
N MET A 74 -7.70 3.95 -4.94
CA MET A 74 -6.94 5.04 -4.34
C MET A 74 -7.81 6.27 -4.01
N ALA A 75 -9.06 6.27 -4.46
CA ALA A 75 -10.05 7.34 -4.23
C ALA A 75 -10.65 7.34 -2.81
#